data_AF-A0A936VF20-F1
#
_entry.id   AF-A0A936VF20-F1
#
_cell.length_a   1.000
_cell.length_b   1.000
_cell.length_c   1.000
_cell.angle_alpha   90.00
_cell.angle_beta   90.00
_cell.angle_gamma   90.00
#
_symmetry.space_group_name_H-M   'P 1'
#
loop_
_entity.id
_entity.type
_entity.pdbx_description
1 polymer ?
#
loop_
_entity_poly.entity_id
_entity_poly.type
_entity_poly.pdbx_seq_one_letter_code
_entity_poly.pdbx_strand_id
1 'polypeptide(L)' 'MSLFINAENIFDNRQGRNSPVVLGNHASPDFAKIYTHVEGRVFNGGIKLRF' A
#
# COMPACT_ATOMS: atom_id res chain seq x y z
N MET A 1 15.77 22.35 14.16
CA MET A 1 14.32 22.11 14.00
C MET A 1 14.06 21.77 12.55
N SER A 2 13.35 20.67 12.27
CA SER A 2 13.13 20.19 10.90
C SER A 2 11.66 19.81 10.72
N LEU A 3 11.06 20.22 9.62
CA LEU A 3 9.73 19.78 9.19
C LEU A 3 9.92 18.68 8.13
N PHE A 4 9.15 17.61 8.20
CA PHE A 4 9.07 16.62 7.14
C PHE A 4 7.62 16.38 6.76
N ILE A 5 7.41 16.14 5.47
CA ILE A 5 6.15 15.72 4.87
C ILE A 5 6.48 14.58 3.91
N ASN A 6 5.64 13.56 3.88
CA ASN A 6 5.75 12.43 3.00
C ASN A 6 4.35 12.07 2.48
N ALA A 7 4.30 11.81 1.17
CA ALA A 7 3.08 11.50 0.45
C ALA A 7 3.28 10.16 -0.24
N GLU A 8 2.53 9.17 0.22
CA GLU A 8 2.53 7.81 -0.32
C GLU A 8 1.28 7.59 -1.18
N ASN A 9 1.46 6.81 -2.25
CA ASN A 9 0.38 6.42 -3.16
C ASN A 9 -0.41 7.61 -3.76
N ILE A 10 0.29 8.64 -4.23
CA ILE A 10 -0.30 9.86 -4.83
C ILE A 10 -1.25 9.55 -5.99
N PHE A 11 -1.00 8.49 -6.75
CA PHE A 11 -1.82 8.08 -7.89
C PHE A 11 -2.88 7.04 -7.53
N ASP A 12 -3.04 6.69 -6.25
CA ASP A 12 -4.02 5.72 -5.74
C ASP A 12 -3.98 4.37 -6.48
N ASN A 13 -2.77 3.85 -6.70
CA ASN A 13 -2.55 2.53 -7.25
C ASN A 13 -2.87 1.50 -6.15
N ARG A 14 -4.00 0.81 -6.28
CA ARG A 14 -4.42 -0.26 -5.36
C ARG A 14 -4.43 -1.61 -6.07
N GLN A 15 -3.69 -2.58 -5.54
CA GLN A 15 -3.76 -3.95 -6.03
C GLN A 15 -4.94 -4.69 -5.38
N GLY A 16 -5.70 -5.44 -6.19
CA GLY A 16 -6.85 -6.24 -5.73
C GLY A 16 -8.24 -5.68 -6.07
N ARG A 17 -8.35 -4.49 -6.70
CA ARG A 17 -9.67 -3.96 -7.10
C ARG A 17 -10.38 -4.79 -8.18
N ASN A 18 -9.59 -5.43 -9.06
CA ASN A 18 -10.11 -6.04 -10.29
C ASN A 18 -9.73 -7.53 -10.45
N SER A 19 -9.10 -8.18 -9.45
CA SER A 19 -8.69 -9.59 -9.55
C SER A 19 -8.84 -10.29 -8.20
N PRO A 20 -9.38 -11.53 -8.16
CA PRO A 20 -9.43 -12.34 -6.96
C PRO A 20 -8.02 -12.67 -6.45
N VAL A 21 -7.86 -12.68 -5.12
CA VAL A 21 -6.60 -12.97 -4.41
C VAL A 21 -6.25 -14.47 -4.48
N VAL A 22 -7.29 -15.31 -4.55
CA VAL A 22 -7.18 -16.75 -4.68
C VAL A 22 -7.51 -17.14 -6.13
N LEU A 23 -6.57 -17.81 -6.77
CA LEU A 23 -6.68 -18.37 -8.10
C LEU A 23 -6.73 -19.91 -7.96
N GLY A 24 -7.46 -20.59 -8.85
CA GLY A 24 -7.52 -22.06 -8.86
C GLY A 24 -8.65 -22.70 -8.03
N ASN A 25 -8.68 -24.04 -8.01
CA ASN A 25 -9.71 -24.84 -7.34
C ASN A 25 -9.47 -24.87 -5.82
N HIS A 26 -10.55 -25.02 -5.02
CA HIS A 26 -10.49 -25.16 -3.56
C HIS A 26 -9.55 -26.27 -3.07
N ALA A 27 -9.33 -27.32 -3.89
CA ALA A 27 -8.42 -28.42 -3.57
C ALA A 27 -6.93 -28.08 -3.75
N SER A 28 -6.60 -27.02 -4.50
CA SER A 28 -5.22 -26.56 -4.72
C SER A 28 -5.23 -25.04 -5.02
N PRO A 29 -5.39 -24.19 -3.99
CA PRO A 29 -5.41 -22.75 -4.17
C PRO A 29 -4.01 -22.25 -4.55
N ASP A 30 -3.96 -21.39 -5.56
CA ASP A 30 -2.78 -20.59 -5.91
C ASP A 30 -3.04 -19.13 -5.52
N PHE A 31 -2.04 -18.45 -5.00
CA PHE A 31 -2.19 -17.08 -4.50
C PHE A 31 -1.56 -16.10 -5.48
N ALA A 32 -2.36 -15.15 -5.95
CA ALA A 32 -1.86 -14.10 -6.81
C ALA A 32 -0.75 -13.32 -6.07
N LYS A 33 0.37 -13.06 -6.75
CA LYS A 33 1.51 -12.38 -6.15
C LYS A 33 1.18 -10.90 -5.95
N ILE A 34 0.83 -10.54 -4.72
CA ILE A 34 0.53 -9.16 -4.32
C ILE A 34 1.87 -8.43 -4.13
N TYR A 35 2.11 -7.41 -4.96
CA TYR A 35 3.35 -6.65 -5.01
C TYR A 35 3.19 -5.20 -4.53
N THR A 36 1.96 -4.67 -4.52
CA THR A 36 1.69 -3.29 -4.10
C THR A 36 0.89 -3.29 -2.81
N HIS A 37 1.12 -2.27 -1.99
CA HIS A 37 0.40 -2.09 -0.73
C HIS A 37 -1.11 -1.91 -1.00
N VAL A 38 -1.92 -2.48 -0.12
CA VAL A 38 -3.40 -2.37 -0.11
C VAL A 38 -3.84 -0.95 0.31
N GLU A 39 -2.94 -0.22 0.97
CA GLU A 39 -3.14 1.13 1.45
C GLU A 39 -3.34 2.11 0.28
N GLY A 40 -4.42 2.91 0.35
CA GLY A 40 -4.70 3.98 -0.61
C GLY A 40 -3.72 5.15 -0.48
N ARG A 41 -4.12 6.33 -0.94
CA ARG A 41 -3.34 7.57 -0.76
C ARG A 41 -3.13 7.89 0.72
N VAL A 42 -1.88 8.08 1.15
CA VAL A 42 -1.52 8.43 2.53
C VAL A 42 -0.65 9.68 2.54
N PHE A 43 -0.97 10.61 3.44
CA PHE A 43 -0.12 11.77 3.73
C PHE A 43 0.31 11.71 5.19
N ASN A 44 1.61 11.75 5.44
CA ASN A 44 2.18 11.84 6.77
C ASN A 44 3.18 12.99 6.87
N GLY A 45 3.35 13.53 8.06
CA GLY A 45 4.26 14.63 8.30
C GLY A 45 4.49 14.86 9.78
N GLY A 46 5.56 15.57 10.11
CA GLY A 46 5.94 15.82 11.50
C GLY A 46 7.04 16.85 11.67
N ILE A 47 7.19 17.31 12.91
CA ILE A 47 8.19 18.30 13.31
C ILE A 47 9.22 17.59 14.19
N LYS A 48 10.49 17.69 13.81
CA LYS A 48 11.64 17.19 14.56
C LYS A 48 12.35 18.34 15.25
N LEU A 49 12.25 18.38 16.57
CA LEU A 49 13.03 19.28 17.42
C LEU A 49 14.34 18.57 17.80
N ARG A 50 15.48 19.26 17.66
CA ARG A 50 16.77 18.82 18.19
C ARG A 50 17.27 19.94 19.09
N PHE A 51 17.61 19.60 20.32
CA PHE A 51 18.27 20.45 21.31
C PHE A 51 19.76 20.12 21.31
#